data_AF-A0A7W0GK91-F1
#
_entry.id   AF-A0A7W0GK91-F1
#
_cell.length_a   1.000
_cell.length_b   1.000
_cell.length_c   1.000
_cell.angle_alpha   90.00
_cell.angle_beta   90.00
_cell.angle_gamma   90.00
#
_symmetry.space_group_name_H-M   'P 1'
#
loop_
_entity.id
_entity.type
_entity.pdbx_description
1 polymer ?
#
loop_
_entity_poly.entity_id
_entity_poly.type
_entity_poly.pdbx_seq_one_letter_code
_entity_poly.pdbx_strand_id
1 'polypeptide(L)'
;MADNQPNTKSEVQGEGDHKAARRYNEATREFVQEEDVAEAARDAQPQSDGEQQQLERAEQVGRERAKDEDPLLDRPEDIKTGKNNPK
;
A
#
# COMPACT_ATOMS: atom_id res chain seq x y z
N MET A 1 -4.33 -20.81 49.58
CA MET A 1 -3.80 -21.29 48.28
C MET A 1 -4.03 -20.15 47.31
N ALA A 2 -2.97 -19.59 46.72
CA ALA A 2 -3.08 -18.41 45.87
C ALA A 2 -3.52 -18.80 44.46
N ASP A 3 -4.65 -18.26 44.03
CA ASP A 3 -5.19 -18.40 42.67
C ASP A 3 -4.31 -17.65 41.67
N ASN A 4 -3.34 -18.34 41.09
CA ASN A 4 -2.56 -17.85 39.96
C ASN A 4 -3.32 -18.17 38.66
N GLN A 5 -4.26 -17.31 38.29
CA GLN A 5 -4.88 -17.33 36.96
C GLN A 5 -3.88 -16.74 35.96
N PRO A 6 -3.34 -17.50 34.99
CA PRO A 6 -2.56 -16.93 33.92
C PRO A 6 -3.49 -16.04 33.09
N ASN A 7 -3.30 -14.73 33.15
CA ASN A 7 -3.98 -13.76 32.31
C ASN A 7 -3.51 -13.95 30.87
N THR A 8 -4.06 -14.95 30.20
CA THR A 8 -3.93 -15.15 28.76
C THR A 8 -4.78 -14.07 28.09
N LYS A 9 -4.27 -12.83 28.09
CA LYS A 9 -4.62 -11.86 27.06
C LYS A 9 -4.25 -12.56 25.75
N SER A 10 -5.24 -13.18 25.13
CA SER A 10 -5.16 -13.73 23.79
C SER A 10 -4.73 -12.58 22.89
N GLU A 11 -3.42 -12.42 22.67
CA GLU A 11 -2.91 -11.55 21.62
C GLU A 11 -3.55 -12.11 20.35
N VAL A 12 -4.51 -11.37 19.79
CA VAL A 12 -5.12 -11.73 18.51
C VAL A 12 -3.97 -11.75 17.52
N GLN A 13 -3.54 -12.94 17.14
CA GLN A 13 -2.49 -13.19 16.15
C GLN A 13 -3.21 -13.67 14.89
N GLY A 14 -3.00 -12.99 13.76
CA GLY A 14 -3.74 -13.22 12.52
C GLY A 14 -4.56 -12.00 12.10
N GLU A 15 -5.66 -12.21 11.37
CA GLU A 15 -6.56 -11.11 10.98
C GLU A 15 -7.09 -10.38 12.23
N GLY A 16 -6.86 -9.07 12.30
CA GLY A 16 -7.23 -8.24 13.45
C GLY A 16 -6.14 -8.05 14.51
N ASP A 17 -4.88 -8.47 14.27
CA ASP A 17 -3.76 -8.09 15.14
C ASP A 17 -3.52 -6.57 15.08
N HIS A 18 -4.15 -5.85 16.00
CA HIS A 18 -4.04 -4.41 16.12
C HIS A 18 -2.62 -3.93 16.43
N LYS A 19 -1.79 -4.75 17.08
CA LYS A 19 -0.42 -4.40 17.44
C LYS A 19 0.48 -4.50 16.21
N ALA A 20 0.33 -5.55 15.41
CA ALA A 20 1.01 -5.67 14.12
C ALA A 20 0.59 -4.54 13.17
N ALA A 21 -0.72 -4.28 13.04
CA ALA A 21 -1.23 -3.20 12.19
C ALA A 21 -0.70 -1.82 12.63
N ARG A 22 -0.65 -1.54 13.94
CA ARG A 22 -0.08 -0.27 14.45
C ARG A 22 1.40 -0.15 14.10
N ARG A 23 2.20 -1.20 14.32
CA ARG A 23 3.64 -1.20 14.01
C ARG A 23 3.90 -0.98 12.53
N TYR A 24 3.12 -1.63 11.66
CA TYR A 24 3.20 -1.40 10.22
C TYR A 24 2.91 0.05 9.87
N ASN A 25 1.79 0.59 10.36
CA ASN A 25 1.40 1.98 10.09
C ASN A 25 2.45 2.99 10.58
N GLU A 26 3.07 2.74 11.73
CA GLU A 26 4.14 3.58 12.28
C GLU A 26 5.39 3.50 11.40
N ALA A 27 5.88 2.30 11.08
CA ALA A 27 7.03 2.10 10.21
C ALA A 27 6.82 2.70 8.81
N THR A 28 5.61 2.58 8.23
CA THR A 28 5.30 3.21 6.94
C THR A 28 5.33 4.74 7.03
N ARG A 29 4.83 5.33 8.12
CA ARG A 29 4.88 6.79 8.31
C ARG A 29 6.31 7.28 8.51
N GLU A 30 7.12 6.55 9.27
CA GLU A 30 8.53 6.87 9.47
C GLU A 30 9.26 6.78 8.13
N PHE A 31 9.10 5.69 7.38
CA PHE A 31 9.70 5.54 6.04
C PHE A 31 9.38 6.71 5.12
N VAL A 32 8.11 7.12 5.02
CA VAL A 32 7.71 8.24 4.16
C VAL A 32 8.23 9.60 4.66
N GLN A 33 8.49 9.75 5.97
CA GLN A 33 9.02 10.98 6.55
C GLN A 33 10.56 11.05 6.49
N GLU A 34 11.23 9.92 6.68
CA GLU A 34 12.69 9.82 6.81
C GLU A 34 13.38 9.66 5.45
N GLU A 35 12.78 8.91 4.53
CA GLU A 35 13.29 8.78 3.17
C GLU A 35 12.89 10.01 2.36
N ASP A 36 13.80 10.51 1.52
CA ASP A 36 13.47 11.56 0.56
C ASP A 36 12.71 10.93 -0.63
N VAL A 37 11.47 10.53 -0.38
CA VAL A 37 10.56 9.98 -1.39
C VAL A 37 10.36 10.97 -2.54
N ALA A 38 10.53 12.27 -2.29
CA ALA A 38 10.45 13.30 -3.31
C ALA A 38 11.68 13.31 -4.23
N GLU A 39 12.88 13.15 -3.69
CA GLU A 39 14.12 12.96 -4.47
C GLU A 39 14.05 11.65 -5.26
N ALA A 40 13.68 10.54 -4.63
CA ALA A 40 13.53 9.25 -5.31
C ALA A 40 12.50 9.31 -6.46
N ALA A 41 11.39 10.02 -6.28
CA ALA A 41 10.41 10.22 -7.34
C ALA A 41 10.94 11.07 -8.50
N ARG A 42 11.79 12.06 -8.22
CA ARG A 42 12.45 12.87 -9.26
C ARG A 42 13.47 12.04 -10.03
N ASP A 43 14.25 11.23 -9.33
CA ASP A 43 15.25 10.35 -9.94
C ASP A 43 14.60 9.26 -10.80
N ALA A 44 13.39 8.81 -10.43
CA ALA A 44 12.61 7.85 -11.20
C ALA A 44 11.96 8.46 -12.47
N GLN A 45 12.03 9.78 -12.69
CA GLN A 45 11.48 10.38 -13.90
C GLN A 45 12.29 9.95 -15.13
N PRO A 46 11.63 9.77 -16.30
CA PRO A 46 12.34 9.47 -17.53
C PRO A 46 13.34 10.59 -17.84
N GLN A 47 14.57 10.19 -18.20
CA GLN A 47 15.68 11.11 -18.45
C GLN A 47 15.71 11.58 -19.93
N SER A 48 14.83 11.03 -20.77
CA SER A 48 14.71 11.41 -22.18
C SER A 48 13.34 11.09 -22.77
N ASP A 49 12.99 11.78 -23.86
CA ASP A 49 11.76 11.52 -24.63
C ASP A 49 11.67 10.06 -25.13
N GLY A 50 12.81 9.47 -25.50
CA GLY A 50 12.88 8.09 -25.99
C GLY A 50 12.65 7.07 -24.88
N GLU A 51 13.09 7.36 -23.66
CA GLU A 51 12.79 6.53 -22.49
C GLU A 51 11.32 6.68 -22.08
N GLN A 52 10.80 7.90 -22.09
CA GLN A 52 9.39 8.16 -21.81
C GLN A 52 8.48 7.35 -22.75
N GLN A 53 8.73 7.40 -24.07
CA GLN A 53 7.95 6.63 -25.04
C GLN A 53 8.03 5.11 -24.82
N GLN A 54 9.18 4.60 -24.37
CA GLN A 54 9.34 3.19 -24.05
C GLN A 54 8.52 2.79 -22.82
N LEU A 55 8.54 3.62 -21.76
CA LEU A 55 7.73 3.41 -20.57
C LEU A 55 6.22 3.44 -20.90
N GLU A 56 5.77 4.41 -21.68
CA GLU A 56 4.38 4.52 -22.13
C GLU A 56 3.95 3.28 -22.93
N ARG A 57 4.80 2.82 -23.86
CA ARG A 57 4.52 1.60 -24.63
C ARG A 57 4.49 0.37 -23.75
N ALA A 58 5.39 0.25 -22.79
CA ALA A 58 5.44 -0.87 -21.86
C ALA A 58 4.18 -0.92 -21.00
N GLU A 59 3.70 0.23 -20.52
CA GLU A 59 2.45 0.35 -19.76
C GLU A 59 1.24 -0.07 -20.61
N GLN A 60 1.14 0.41 -21.86
CA GLN A 60 0.07 0.02 -22.79
C GLN A 60 0.03 -1.50 -23.01
N VAL A 61 1.18 -2.11 -23.32
CA VAL A 61 1.29 -3.56 -23.53
C VAL A 61 0.97 -4.33 -22.24
N GLY A 62 1.33 -3.80 -21.08
CA GLY A 62 0.98 -4.36 -19.78
C GLY A 62 -0.53 -4.40 -19.56
N ARG A 63 -1.20 -3.26 -19.80
CA ARG A 63 -2.67 -3.14 -19.72
C ARG A 63 -3.39 -4.09 -20.67
N GLU A 64 -2.96 -4.16 -21.93
CA GLU A 64 -3.54 -5.07 -22.92
C GLU A 64 -3.44 -6.55 -22.53
N ARG A 65 -2.44 -6.92 -21.71
CA ARG A 65 -2.23 -8.29 -21.22
C ARG A 65 -2.83 -8.55 -19.84
N ALA A 66 -3.20 -7.50 -19.11
CA ALA A 66 -3.85 -7.64 -17.82
C ALA A 66 -5.22 -8.30 -18.02
N LYS A 67 -5.60 -9.19 -17.11
CA LYS A 67 -6.94 -9.81 -17.14
C LYS A 67 -8.01 -8.85 -16.67
N ASP A 68 -7.68 -8.07 -15.64
CA ASP A 68 -8.52 -7.07 -15.01
C ASP A 68 -7.63 -5.92 -14.55
N GLU A 69 -8.22 -4.73 -14.43
CA GLU A 69 -7.59 -3.55 -13.83
C GLU A 69 -8.26 -3.25 -12.47
N ASP A 70 -7.66 -2.33 -11.69
CA ASP A 70 -8.26 -1.89 -10.44
C ASP A 70 -9.60 -1.17 -10.71
N PRO A 71 -10.74 -1.63 -10.15
CA PRO A 71 -12.04 -0.98 -10.32
C PRO A 71 -12.09 0.48 -9.86
N LEU A 72 -11.12 0.93 -9.07
CA LEU A 72 -10.98 2.32 -8.65
C LEU A 72 -10.52 3.24 -9.79
N LEU A 73 -9.97 2.70 -10.88
CA LEU A 73 -9.65 3.47 -12.09
C LEU A 73 -10.92 4.00 -12.77
N ASP A 74 -11.97 3.18 -12.82
CA ASP A 74 -13.26 3.57 -13.40
C ASP A 74 -14.15 4.37 -12.44
N ARG A 75 -13.90 4.25 -11.13
CA ARG A 75 -14.73 4.87 -10.06
C ARG A 75 -13.87 5.58 -9.01
N PRO A 76 -13.14 6.64 -9.39
CA PRO A 76 -12.22 7.33 -8.49
C PRO A 76 -12.92 8.00 -7.29
N GLU A 77 -14.22 8.29 -7.39
CA GLU A 77 -15.01 8.86 -6.30
C GLU A 77 -15.18 7.91 -5.09
N ASP A 78 -14.99 6.59 -5.31
CA ASP A 78 -15.04 5.61 -4.23
C ASP A 78 -13.82 5.70 -3.31
N ILE A 79 -12.69 6.24 -3.82
CA ILE A 79 -11.47 6.50 -3.03
C ILE A 79 -11.75 7.56 -1.97
N LYS A 80 -12.45 8.64 -2.34
CA LYS A 80 -12.77 9.76 -1.44
C LYS A 80 -13.83 9.39 -0.40
N THR A 81 -14.74 8.49 -0.76
CA THR A 81 -15.89 8.13 0.08
C THR A 81 -15.62 6.91 0.98
N GLY A 82 -14.46 6.25 0.85
CA GLY A 82 -14.06 5.10 1.66
C GLY A 82 -14.96 3.87 1.49
N LYS A 83 -15.79 3.84 0.43
CA LYS A 83 -16.83 2.82 0.24
C LYS A 83 -16.29 1.46 -0.20
N ASN A 84 -15.07 1.41 -0.75
CA ASN A 84 -14.48 0.19 -1.32
C ASN A 84 -13.37 -0.39 -0.42
N ASN A 85 -13.52 -0.36 0.91
CA ASN A 85 -12.69 -1.18 1.77
C ASN A 85 -13.34 -2.58 1.83
N PRO A 86 -12.89 -3.59 1.05
CA PRO A 86 -13.40 -4.94 1.23
C PRO A 86 -13.13 -5.35 2.68
N LYS A 87 -14.19 -5.84 3.35
CA LYS A 87 -14.11 -6.38 4.71
C LYS A 87 -13.29 -7.66 4.75
#